data_AF-A0AAU7DW46-F1
#
_entry.id   AF-A0AAU7DW46-F1
#
_cell.length_a   1.000
_cell.length_b   1.000
_cell.length_c   1.000
_cell.angle_alpha   90.00
_cell.angle_beta   90.00
_cell.angle_gamma   90.00
#
_symmetry.space_group_name_H-M   'P 1'
#
loop_
_entity.id
_entity.type
_entity.pdbx_description
1 polymer ?
#
loop_
_entity_poly.entity_id
_entity_poly.type
_entity_poly.pdbx_seq_one_letter_code
_entity_poly.pdbx_strand_id
1 'polypeptide(L)'
;MTEESNTETRESPLQSPLFIIGAIFAVIILGLGIWLGVAAPGKQPSEPAPSSTVTEPVDGEVLGDPEQEIPEHSSEVNGEVDAPSGTASVCGLAPGNQDVPFDGFDTVPVPVGQRMTVPGVDGIGPGITDGISRCFAHSPTGAILAAANFISWTSSQQQLPTMLETLILQDSRSDFMLRQARDEWDGSSGTPFSIHGYSYDYQGENDALVVLAVSMFDHPGQYIGFPVPLTWADGDWKVVVPATYAWGEYPITSMEHEGYVRWGE
;
A
#
# COMPACT_ATOMS: atom_id res chain seq x y z
N MET A 1 -3.16 -38.03 -64.03
CA MET A 1 -3.83 -38.80 -62.96
C MET A 1 -2.86 -38.82 -61.80
N THR A 2 -3.03 -37.86 -60.90
CA THR A 2 -2.19 -37.65 -59.71
C THR A 2 -3.17 -37.32 -58.60
N GLU A 3 -3.45 -38.32 -57.77
CA GLU A 3 -4.20 -38.19 -56.53
C GLU A 3 -3.27 -37.56 -55.49
N GLU A 4 -3.62 -36.36 -55.01
CA GLU A 4 -3.04 -35.77 -53.81
C GLU A 4 -3.77 -36.33 -52.57
N SER A 5 -2.99 -36.90 -51.66
CA SER A 5 -3.43 -37.38 -50.37
C SER A 5 -3.75 -36.18 -49.46
N ASN A 6 -5.01 -36.08 -49.04
CA ASN A 6 -5.50 -35.18 -47.99
C ASN A 6 -4.59 -35.15 -46.76
N THR A 7 -4.21 -33.94 -46.34
CA THR A 7 -3.71 -33.69 -44.98
C THR A 7 -4.79 -32.92 -44.22
N GLU A 8 -5.53 -33.65 -43.40
CA GLU A 8 -6.52 -33.13 -42.47
C GLU A 8 -5.79 -32.31 -41.39
N THR A 9 -5.92 -30.99 -41.46
CA THR A 9 -5.40 -30.08 -40.43
C THR A 9 -6.38 -30.10 -39.26
N ARG A 10 -5.99 -30.71 -38.14
CA ARG A 10 -6.72 -30.63 -36.85
C ARG A 10 -6.79 -29.17 -36.43
N GLU A 11 -7.97 -28.57 -36.55
CA GLU A 11 -8.28 -27.28 -35.94
C GLU A 11 -8.32 -27.45 -34.42
N SER A 12 -7.42 -26.74 -33.73
CA SER A 12 -7.36 -26.67 -32.27
C SER A 12 -8.58 -25.91 -31.72
N PRO A 13 -9.35 -26.47 -30.77
CA PRO A 13 -10.60 -25.86 -30.26
C PRO A 13 -10.37 -24.78 -29.18
N LEU A 14 -9.30 -23.98 -29.30
CA LEU A 14 -8.88 -23.00 -28.27
C LEU A 14 -8.73 -21.57 -28.82
N GLN A 15 -9.51 -21.20 -29.82
CA GLN A 15 -9.64 -19.81 -30.25
C GLN A 15 -11.11 -19.41 -30.33
N SER A 16 -11.66 -19.01 -29.18
CA SER A 16 -12.83 -18.13 -29.15
C SER A 16 -12.46 -16.84 -28.41
N PRO A 17 -12.78 -15.65 -28.96
CA PRO A 17 -12.42 -14.35 -28.37
C PRO A 17 -13.20 -14.00 -27.08
N LEU A 18 -14.02 -14.93 -26.57
CA LEU A 18 -14.83 -14.75 -25.37
C LEU A 18 -14.11 -15.17 -24.08
N PHE A 19 -12.88 -15.69 -24.15
CA PHE A 19 -12.12 -16.17 -22.98
C PHE A 19 -11.07 -15.18 -22.45
N ILE A 20 -10.89 -14.02 -23.09
CA ILE A 20 -9.91 -12.99 -22.67
C ILE A 20 -10.51 -12.01 -21.65
N ILE A 21 -11.83 -12.05 -21.43
CA ILE A 21 -12.61 -11.12 -20.60
C ILE A 21 -12.28 -11.19 -19.08
N GLY A 22 -11.43 -12.14 -18.64
CA GLY A 22 -11.15 -12.37 -17.21
C GLY A 22 -9.70 -12.18 -16.77
N ALA A 23 -8.76 -11.85 -17.65
CA ALA A 23 -7.34 -11.96 -17.33
C ALA A 23 -6.80 -10.86 -16.40
N ILE A 24 -7.52 -9.74 -16.23
CA ILE A 24 -7.09 -8.61 -15.39
C ILE A 24 -7.92 -8.46 -14.12
N PHE A 25 -9.20 -8.82 -14.16
CA PHE A 25 -9.99 -9.13 -12.95
C PHE A 25 -9.30 -10.20 -12.08
N ALA A 26 -8.62 -11.14 -12.74
CA ALA A 26 -7.83 -12.18 -12.11
C ALA A 26 -6.57 -11.69 -11.39
N VAL A 27 -5.93 -10.58 -11.75
CA VAL A 27 -4.70 -10.19 -11.04
C VAL A 27 -5.00 -9.51 -9.70
N ILE A 28 -6.18 -8.87 -9.60
CA ILE A 28 -6.66 -8.26 -8.34
C ILE A 28 -7.48 -9.27 -7.50
N ILE A 29 -8.09 -10.30 -8.11
CA ILE A 29 -8.90 -11.34 -7.40
C ILE A 29 -8.22 -12.73 -7.31
N LEU A 30 -7.41 -13.19 -8.27
CA LEU A 30 -6.71 -14.51 -8.24
C LEU A 30 -5.39 -14.53 -7.48
N GLY A 31 -4.94 -13.44 -6.86
CA GLY A 31 -3.99 -13.51 -5.73
C GLY A 31 -4.50 -14.44 -4.62
N LEU A 32 -5.81 -14.73 -4.59
CA LEU A 32 -6.49 -15.55 -3.59
C LEU A 32 -6.86 -16.97 -4.04
N GLY A 33 -6.63 -17.32 -5.31
CA GLY A 33 -7.07 -18.61 -5.88
C GLY A 33 -6.04 -19.74 -5.88
N ILE A 34 -4.76 -19.47 -5.60
CA ILE A 34 -3.67 -20.45 -5.81
C ILE A 34 -3.09 -21.02 -4.50
N TRP A 35 -3.49 -20.53 -3.32
CA TRP A 35 -2.96 -21.01 -2.03
C TRP A 35 -3.94 -21.83 -1.17
N LEU A 36 -5.00 -22.38 -1.75
CA LEU A 36 -5.83 -23.39 -1.10
C LEU A 36 -5.52 -24.76 -1.69
N GLY A 37 -4.32 -25.29 -1.41
CA GLY A 37 -4.02 -26.64 -1.91
C GLY A 37 -2.62 -27.22 -1.74
N VAL A 38 -1.78 -26.85 -0.76
CA VAL A 38 -0.67 -27.74 -0.32
C VAL A 38 -0.39 -27.55 1.17
N ALA A 39 -1.17 -28.24 2.01
CA ALA A 39 -0.69 -28.61 3.34
C ALA A 39 0.04 -29.96 3.21
N ALA A 40 1.37 -29.93 3.23
CA ALA A 40 2.19 -31.11 3.50
C ALA A 40 3.42 -30.70 4.33
N PRO A 41 3.71 -31.40 5.45
CA PRO A 41 4.75 -31.01 6.39
C PRO A 41 6.12 -31.51 5.90
N GLY A 42 7.15 -30.66 5.93
CA GLY A 42 8.48 -31.16 5.60
C GLY A 42 9.62 -30.13 5.53
N LYS A 43 10.34 -30.04 6.65
CA LYS A 43 11.80 -29.90 6.74
C LYS A 43 12.41 -28.52 6.39
N GLN A 44 12.57 -27.76 7.47
CA GLN A 44 13.45 -26.60 7.60
C GLN A 44 14.94 -27.04 7.53
N PRO A 45 15.76 -26.47 6.63
CA PRO A 45 17.20 -26.53 6.73
C PRO A 45 17.71 -25.47 7.70
N SER A 46 18.45 -25.91 8.72
CA SER A 46 19.11 -25.07 9.70
C SER A 46 20.23 -24.23 9.07
N GLU A 47 20.22 -22.92 9.28
CA GLU A 47 21.38 -22.04 9.07
C GLU A 47 21.97 -21.66 10.44
N PRO A 48 23.30 -21.65 10.62
CA PRO A 48 23.91 -21.52 11.94
C PRO A 48 24.00 -20.06 12.40
N ALA A 49 23.84 -19.87 13.71
CA ALA A 49 23.94 -18.58 14.39
C ALA A 49 25.34 -17.95 14.30
N PRO A 50 25.46 -16.61 14.20
CA PRO A 50 26.73 -15.93 14.43
C PRO A 50 27.09 -15.92 15.93
N SER A 51 28.32 -16.35 16.21
CA SER A 51 28.96 -16.33 17.52
C SER A 51 29.15 -14.88 18.00
N SER A 52 28.59 -14.54 19.17
CA SER A 52 28.95 -13.32 19.90
C SER A 52 30.22 -13.58 20.72
N THR A 53 31.34 -13.00 20.30
CA THR A 53 32.54 -12.91 21.14
C THR A 53 32.45 -11.65 21.97
N VAL A 54 32.24 -11.84 23.27
CA VAL A 54 32.39 -10.83 24.32
C VAL A 54 33.86 -10.44 24.43
N THR A 55 34.15 -9.14 24.47
CA THR A 55 35.41 -8.62 25.00
C THR A 55 35.06 -7.48 25.95
N GLU A 56 35.46 -7.63 27.21
CA GLU A 56 35.29 -6.66 28.29
C GLU A 56 36.66 -6.03 28.64
N PRO A 57 36.75 -5.02 29.54
CA PRO A 57 37.22 -3.68 29.23
C PRO A 57 38.63 -3.38 29.78
N VAL A 58 39.21 -2.23 29.39
CA VAL A 58 40.35 -1.63 30.09
C VAL A 58 40.14 -0.13 30.26
N ASP A 59 40.20 0.29 31.51
CA ASP A 59 40.09 1.64 32.07
C ASP A 59 41.10 2.67 31.53
N GLY A 60 40.69 3.94 31.59
CA GLY A 60 41.53 5.11 31.34
C GLY A 60 40.83 6.42 31.73
N GLU A 61 40.99 6.79 33.00
CA GLU A 61 40.52 8.00 33.70
C GLU A 61 41.19 9.30 33.19
N VAL A 62 40.47 10.44 33.28
CA VAL A 62 40.93 11.77 33.81
C VAL A 62 40.21 12.99 33.15
N LEU A 63 39.34 13.61 33.97
CA LEU A 63 39.09 15.05 34.28
C LEU A 63 39.09 16.13 33.17
N GLY A 64 37.99 16.90 33.15
CA GLY A 64 38.01 18.31 32.73
C GLY A 64 36.64 18.89 32.33
N ASP A 65 35.89 19.43 33.30
CA ASP A 65 34.83 20.42 33.06
C ASP A 65 35.47 21.80 32.81
N PRO A 66 34.90 22.65 31.94
CA PRO A 66 34.14 23.76 32.52
C PRO A 66 32.85 24.12 31.77
N GLU A 67 31.81 24.30 32.57
CA GLU A 67 30.66 25.21 32.45
C GLU A 67 30.88 26.44 31.53
N GLN A 68 30.01 26.63 30.52
CA GLN A 68 29.87 27.90 29.82
C GLN A 68 28.41 28.18 29.39
N GLU A 69 27.78 29.03 30.21
CA GLU A 69 26.74 30.04 29.97
C GLU A 69 25.68 29.80 28.86
N ILE A 70 24.44 29.61 29.33
CA ILE A 70 23.19 29.79 28.60
C ILE A 70 22.96 31.30 28.40
N PRO A 71 22.78 31.81 27.17
CA PRO A 71 22.11 33.08 26.96
C PRO A 71 20.61 32.82 26.81
N GLU A 72 19.85 33.21 27.81
CA GLU A 72 18.43 33.47 27.68
C GLU A 72 18.23 34.55 26.60
N HIS A 73 17.46 34.22 25.55
CA HIS A 73 16.73 35.25 24.83
C HIS A 73 15.37 34.71 24.40
N SER A 74 14.38 35.07 25.21
CA SER A 74 12.99 35.16 24.80
C SER A 74 12.86 35.97 23.51
N SER A 75 12.18 35.41 22.52
CA SER A 75 11.43 36.14 21.51
C SER A 75 10.36 35.22 20.94
N GLU A 76 9.10 35.53 21.26
CA GLU A 76 7.95 35.09 20.48
C GLU A 76 8.17 35.48 19.01
N VAL A 77 8.12 34.51 18.11
CA VAL A 77 7.82 34.74 16.70
C VAL A 77 6.79 33.70 16.31
N ASN A 78 5.56 34.16 16.09
CA ASN A 78 4.60 33.49 15.21
C ASN A 78 5.26 33.39 13.83
N GLY A 79 5.92 32.27 13.58
CA GLY A 79 6.40 31.89 12.27
C GLY A 79 5.46 30.85 11.71
N GLU A 80 4.66 31.24 10.73
CA GLU A 80 4.27 30.31 9.67
C GLU A 80 5.59 29.69 9.18
N VAL A 81 5.81 28.43 9.54
CA VAL A 81 6.98 27.70 9.08
C VAL A 81 6.69 27.39 7.63
N ASP A 82 7.23 28.21 6.72
CA ASP A 82 7.29 27.88 5.29
C ASP A 82 7.95 26.49 5.19
N ALA A 83 7.11 25.46 5.03
CA ALA A 83 7.58 24.11 4.78
C ALA A 83 8.46 24.14 3.53
N PRO A 84 9.60 23.41 3.50
CA PRO A 84 10.45 23.37 2.32
C PRO A 84 9.60 23.00 1.10
N SER A 85 9.58 23.91 0.12
CA SER A 85 8.75 23.80 -1.08
C SER A 85 9.08 22.48 -1.78
N GLY A 86 8.14 21.53 -1.75
CA GLY A 86 8.33 20.17 -2.27
C GLY A 86 7.84 19.05 -1.33
N THR A 87 7.65 19.35 -0.04
CA THR A 87 7.15 18.38 0.96
C THR A 87 5.67 18.54 1.29
N ALA A 88 5.09 19.71 1.01
CA ALA A 88 3.65 19.93 1.19
C ALA A 88 2.85 19.17 0.13
N SER A 89 1.66 18.71 0.50
CA SER A 89 0.76 18.02 -0.43
C SER A 89 0.21 18.99 -1.49
N VAL A 90 -0.32 18.43 -2.58
CA VAL A 90 -0.86 19.16 -3.74
C VAL A 90 -2.03 20.09 -3.37
N CYS A 91 -2.73 19.81 -2.27
CA CYS A 91 -3.79 20.67 -1.72
C CYS A 91 -3.32 21.57 -0.56
N GLY A 92 -2.02 21.65 -0.30
CA GLY A 92 -1.42 22.53 0.71
C GLY A 92 -1.38 21.96 2.13
N LEU A 93 -1.62 20.66 2.33
CA LEU A 93 -1.37 20.05 3.64
C LEU A 93 0.12 20.10 3.96
N ALA A 94 0.44 20.50 5.18
CA ALA A 94 1.81 20.48 5.68
C ALA A 94 2.33 19.03 5.76
N PRO A 95 3.66 18.82 5.68
CA PRO A 95 4.25 17.53 6.03
C PRO A 95 3.81 17.12 7.44
N GLY A 96 3.47 15.84 7.61
CA GLY A 96 3.07 15.30 8.90
C GLY A 96 4.27 14.91 9.77
N ASN A 97 4.00 14.33 10.94
CA ASN A 97 5.05 13.69 11.75
C ASN A 97 5.74 12.57 10.94
N GLN A 98 7.07 12.57 10.91
CA GLN A 98 7.88 11.56 10.22
C GLN A 98 8.12 10.28 11.04
N ASP A 99 7.64 10.24 12.29
CA ASP A 99 7.62 9.02 13.08
C ASP A 99 6.55 8.05 12.55
N VAL A 100 6.91 6.76 12.47
CA VAL A 100 5.97 5.70 12.13
C VAL A 100 5.05 5.45 13.33
N PRO A 101 3.72 5.48 13.17
CA PRO A 101 2.80 5.22 14.27
C PRO A 101 2.83 3.73 14.67
N PHE A 102 3.34 3.45 15.86
CA PHE A 102 3.41 2.10 16.45
C PHE A 102 2.13 1.70 17.21
N ASP A 103 1.30 2.68 17.54
CA ASP A 103 -0.03 2.49 18.10
C ASP A 103 -1.07 2.87 17.04
N GLY A 104 -2.26 2.27 17.14
CA GLY A 104 -3.38 2.68 16.30
C GLY A 104 -3.71 4.15 16.55
N PHE A 105 -4.15 4.83 15.51
CA PHE A 105 -4.58 6.24 15.59
C PHE A 105 -6.05 6.37 15.21
N ASP A 106 -6.72 7.35 15.82
CA ASP A 106 -8.13 7.60 15.60
C ASP A 106 -8.36 8.08 14.16
N THR A 107 -9.35 7.51 13.49
CA THR A 107 -9.76 7.93 12.14
C THR A 107 -11.25 8.22 12.13
N VAL A 108 -11.68 9.16 11.29
CA VAL A 108 -13.10 9.40 11.02
C VAL A 108 -13.47 8.83 9.66
N PRO A 109 -14.64 8.19 9.51
CA PRO A 109 -15.10 7.74 8.21
C PRO A 109 -15.47 8.94 7.33
N VAL A 110 -14.77 9.11 6.21
CA VAL A 110 -15.01 10.17 5.23
C VAL A 110 -15.83 9.62 4.08
N PRO A 111 -17.05 10.12 3.82
CA PRO A 111 -17.88 9.68 2.69
C PRO A 111 -17.22 9.99 1.35
N VAL A 112 -17.08 8.98 0.50
CA VAL A 112 -16.54 9.11 -0.86
C VAL A 112 -17.28 8.17 -1.80
N GLY A 113 -17.14 8.39 -3.12
CA GLY A 113 -17.77 7.54 -4.13
C GLY A 113 -19.27 7.30 -3.89
N GLN A 114 -19.77 6.13 -4.29
CA GLN A 114 -21.12 5.69 -4.00
C GLN A 114 -21.13 4.75 -2.78
N ARG A 115 -21.71 5.22 -1.67
CA ARG A 115 -21.98 4.41 -0.45
C ARG A 115 -20.73 3.73 0.12
N MET A 116 -19.57 4.37 0.00
CA MET A 116 -18.35 3.92 0.65
C MET A 116 -17.76 5.04 1.49
N THR A 117 -16.88 4.68 2.41
CA THR A 117 -16.11 5.60 3.24
C THR A 117 -14.65 5.19 3.20
N VAL A 118 -13.77 6.17 3.35
CA VAL A 118 -12.33 5.94 3.58
C VAL A 118 -11.96 6.53 4.94
N PRO A 119 -10.92 6.01 5.63
CA PRO A 119 -10.45 6.62 6.85
C PRO A 119 -9.84 7.99 6.57
N GLY A 120 -10.11 8.95 7.45
CA GLY A 120 -9.50 10.29 7.39
C GLY A 120 -9.02 10.77 8.75
N VAL A 121 -8.00 11.63 8.71
CA VAL A 121 -7.43 12.31 9.87
C VAL A 121 -7.25 13.79 9.51
N ASP A 122 -7.74 14.68 10.37
CA ASP A 122 -7.63 16.12 10.13
C ASP A 122 -6.17 16.57 10.02
N GLY A 123 -5.88 17.43 9.05
CA GLY A 123 -4.51 17.85 8.72
C GLY A 123 -3.62 16.80 8.04
N ILE A 124 -4.02 15.52 7.97
CA ILE A 124 -3.25 14.45 7.30
C ILE A 124 -3.93 13.97 6.01
N GLY A 125 -5.25 13.96 5.95
CA GLY A 125 -6.03 13.68 4.74
C GLY A 125 -7.07 12.57 4.88
N PRO A 126 -7.84 12.29 3.82
CA PRO A 126 -7.74 12.92 2.50
C PRO A 126 -8.18 14.40 2.53
N GLY A 127 -7.38 15.28 1.93
CA GLY A 127 -7.71 16.70 1.76
C GLY A 127 -8.61 16.99 0.56
N ILE A 128 -8.75 16.04 -0.36
CA ILE A 128 -9.68 16.09 -1.49
C ILE A 128 -10.61 14.88 -1.39
N THR A 129 -11.92 15.13 -1.35
CA THR A 129 -12.97 14.10 -1.23
C THR A 129 -13.94 14.08 -2.40
N ASP A 130 -13.94 15.13 -3.24
CA ASP A 130 -14.74 15.18 -4.46
C ASP A 130 -14.11 14.30 -5.56
N GLY A 131 -14.81 13.25 -5.98
CA GLY A 131 -14.31 12.28 -6.94
C GLY A 131 -13.48 11.17 -6.27
N ILE A 132 -12.32 10.84 -6.85
CA ILE A 132 -11.35 9.92 -6.22
C ILE A 132 -10.61 10.68 -5.11
N SER A 133 -10.81 10.25 -3.87
CA SER A 133 -10.21 10.87 -2.70
C SER A 133 -8.69 10.74 -2.68
N ARG A 134 -8.01 11.83 -2.33
CA ARG A 134 -6.55 12.00 -2.43
C ARG A 134 -6.07 13.20 -1.60
N CYS A 135 -4.81 13.59 -1.79
CA CYS A 135 -4.10 14.62 -1.05
C CYS A 135 -3.89 14.24 0.41
N PHE A 136 -2.84 13.47 0.66
CA PHE A 136 -2.39 13.08 1.99
C PHE A 136 -1.09 13.80 2.34
N ALA A 137 -0.88 14.10 3.62
CA ALA A 137 0.35 14.73 4.12
C ALA A 137 1.57 13.84 3.85
N HIS A 138 2.69 14.46 3.45
CA HIS A 138 3.98 13.75 3.31
C HIS A 138 4.47 13.30 4.68
N SER A 139 4.19 12.06 5.04
CA SER A 139 4.46 11.44 6.35
C SER A 139 4.09 9.95 6.32
N PRO A 140 4.64 9.12 7.23
CA PRO A 140 4.20 7.75 7.41
C PRO A 140 2.69 7.60 7.68
N THR A 141 2.10 8.48 8.50
CA THR A 141 0.64 8.46 8.76
C THR A 141 -0.16 8.74 7.48
N GLY A 142 0.30 9.72 6.68
CA GLY A 142 -0.30 10.00 5.37
C GLY A 142 -0.15 8.85 4.38
N ALA A 143 0.98 8.13 4.37
CA ALA A 143 1.19 6.95 3.53
C ALA A 143 0.25 5.80 3.93
N ILE A 144 0.03 5.57 5.22
CA ILE A 144 -0.91 4.56 5.73
C ILE A 144 -2.36 4.89 5.29
N LEU A 145 -2.77 6.14 5.43
CA LEU A 145 -4.10 6.60 4.98
C LEU A 145 -4.25 6.53 3.46
N ALA A 146 -3.20 6.87 2.70
CA ALA A 146 -3.18 6.75 1.24
C ALA A 146 -3.31 5.30 0.77
N ALA A 147 -2.62 4.37 1.44
CA ALA A 147 -2.74 2.94 1.18
C ALA A 147 -4.15 2.42 1.48
N ALA A 148 -4.72 2.82 2.63
CA ALA A 148 -6.10 2.47 3.01
C ALA A 148 -7.11 2.99 1.98
N ASN A 149 -6.96 4.25 1.56
CA ASN A 149 -7.76 4.87 0.51
C ASN A 149 -7.68 4.11 -0.81
N PHE A 150 -6.46 3.75 -1.26
CA PHE A 150 -6.27 2.94 -2.47
C PHE A 150 -6.98 1.58 -2.36
N ILE A 151 -6.82 0.87 -1.24
CA ILE A 151 -7.45 -0.44 -1.04
C ILE A 151 -8.97 -0.33 -1.01
N SER A 152 -9.54 0.67 -0.35
CA SER A 152 -10.98 0.90 -0.37
C SER A 152 -11.49 1.16 -1.80
N TRP A 153 -10.81 2.00 -2.57
CA TRP A 153 -11.21 2.30 -3.95
C TRP A 153 -11.04 1.09 -4.89
N THR A 154 -9.88 0.43 -4.87
CA THR A 154 -9.60 -0.70 -5.78
C THR A 154 -10.52 -1.88 -5.52
N SER A 155 -10.79 -2.23 -4.25
CA SER A 155 -11.72 -3.32 -3.89
C SER A 155 -13.18 -2.97 -4.17
N SER A 156 -13.55 -1.68 -4.09
CA SER A 156 -14.87 -1.21 -4.52
C SER A 156 -15.09 -1.27 -6.03
N GLN A 157 -14.01 -1.27 -6.82
CA GLN A 157 -14.00 -1.20 -8.28
C GLN A 157 -14.75 0.01 -8.88
N GLN A 158 -15.16 0.97 -8.05
CA GLN A 158 -15.83 2.17 -8.52
C GLN A 158 -14.86 3.06 -9.27
N GLN A 159 -15.27 3.54 -10.46
CA GLN A 159 -14.49 4.49 -11.26
C GLN A 159 -13.07 3.98 -11.56
N LEU A 160 -12.91 2.68 -11.82
CA LEU A 160 -11.61 2.00 -11.87
C LEU A 160 -10.57 2.71 -12.75
N PRO A 161 -10.85 3.10 -14.02
CA PRO A 161 -9.87 3.83 -14.82
C PRO A 161 -9.43 5.16 -14.18
N THR A 162 -10.39 5.95 -13.68
CA THR A 162 -10.11 7.25 -13.03
C THR A 162 -9.30 7.07 -11.75
N MET A 163 -9.60 6.01 -10.98
CA MET A 163 -8.85 5.65 -9.78
C MET A 163 -7.39 5.32 -10.10
N LEU A 164 -7.13 4.46 -11.09
CA LEU A 164 -5.79 4.09 -11.52
C LEU A 164 -5.00 5.31 -12.02
N GLU A 165 -5.65 6.19 -12.77
CA GLU A 165 -5.04 7.45 -13.24
C GLU A 165 -4.70 8.41 -12.08
N THR A 166 -5.49 8.38 -11.01
CA THR A 166 -5.36 9.35 -9.91
C THR A 166 -4.36 8.90 -8.84
N LEU A 167 -4.40 7.62 -8.44
CA LEU A 167 -3.74 7.12 -7.22
C LEU A 167 -2.43 6.38 -7.49
N ILE A 168 -2.19 5.92 -8.72
CA ILE A 168 -0.99 5.16 -9.07
C ILE A 168 0.06 6.09 -9.69
N LEU A 169 1.32 5.82 -9.39
CA LEU A 169 2.46 6.48 -10.02
C LEU A 169 2.42 6.24 -11.53
N GLN A 170 2.51 7.30 -12.33
CA GLN A 170 2.42 7.15 -13.78
C GLN A 170 3.73 6.69 -14.41
N ASP A 171 3.71 5.47 -14.94
CA ASP A 171 4.81 4.83 -15.65
C ASP A 171 4.29 3.85 -16.73
N SER A 172 5.20 3.16 -17.41
CA SER A 172 4.81 2.21 -18.48
C SER A 172 3.96 1.02 -17.99
N ARG A 173 4.02 0.68 -16.70
CA ARG A 173 3.25 -0.41 -16.08
C ARG A 173 1.86 0.06 -15.69
N SER A 174 1.74 1.23 -15.06
CA SER A 174 0.42 1.83 -14.79
C SER A 174 -0.32 2.14 -16.09
N ASP A 175 0.39 2.60 -17.13
CA ASP A 175 -0.15 2.83 -18.47
C ASP A 175 -0.75 1.56 -19.08
N PHE A 176 -0.11 0.41 -18.87
CA PHE A 176 -0.63 -0.88 -19.30
C PHE A 176 -1.92 -1.22 -18.56
N MET A 177 -1.92 -1.16 -17.22
CA MET A 177 -3.12 -1.45 -16.42
C MET A 177 -4.27 -0.50 -16.75
N LEU A 178 -3.99 0.78 -16.94
CA LEU A 178 -4.99 1.80 -17.25
C LEU A 178 -5.63 1.59 -18.63
N ARG A 179 -4.84 1.22 -19.66
CA ARG A 179 -5.40 0.84 -20.97
C ARG A 179 -6.37 -0.32 -20.83
N GLN A 180 -5.96 -1.37 -20.12
CA GLN A 180 -6.79 -2.54 -19.94
C GLN A 180 -8.06 -2.25 -19.14
N ALA A 181 -7.96 -1.46 -18.08
CA ALA A 181 -9.14 -1.02 -17.34
C ALA A 181 -10.11 -0.23 -18.23
N ARG A 182 -9.63 0.63 -19.14
CA ARG A 182 -10.51 1.34 -20.09
C ARG A 182 -11.18 0.41 -21.11
N ASP A 183 -10.50 -0.66 -21.51
CA ASP A 183 -11.00 -1.59 -22.52
C ASP A 183 -11.98 -2.63 -21.91
N GLU A 184 -11.74 -3.04 -20.66
CA GLU A 184 -12.42 -4.19 -20.03
C GLU A 184 -13.42 -3.83 -18.94
N TRP A 185 -13.27 -2.68 -18.25
CA TRP A 185 -14.17 -2.33 -17.15
C TRP A 185 -15.56 -1.97 -17.66
N ASP A 186 -16.56 -2.71 -17.21
CA ASP A 186 -17.96 -2.61 -17.61
C ASP A 186 -18.79 -1.63 -16.74
N GLY A 187 -18.13 -0.93 -15.82
CA GLY A 187 -18.80 -0.07 -14.82
C GLY A 187 -19.24 -0.80 -13.56
N SER A 188 -18.86 -2.07 -13.39
CA SER A 188 -19.14 -2.85 -12.18
C SER A 188 -18.53 -2.20 -10.94
N SER A 189 -19.19 -2.46 -9.81
CA SER A 189 -18.73 -2.07 -8.47
C SER A 189 -18.97 -3.22 -7.50
N GLY A 190 -18.17 -3.24 -6.44
CA GLY A 190 -18.21 -4.21 -5.37
C GLY A 190 -18.25 -3.56 -3.99
N THR A 191 -18.21 -4.41 -2.97
CA THR A 191 -18.07 -3.95 -1.58
C THR A 191 -16.59 -3.78 -1.28
N PRO A 192 -16.16 -2.61 -0.75
CA PRO A 192 -14.77 -2.43 -0.33
C PRO A 192 -14.36 -3.48 0.71
N PHE A 193 -13.09 -3.85 0.73
CA PHE A 193 -12.54 -4.63 1.82
C PHE A 193 -12.62 -3.86 3.14
N SER A 194 -12.80 -4.61 4.23
CA SER A 194 -12.68 -4.07 5.59
C SER A 194 -11.21 -4.06 5.98
N ILE A 195 -10.74 -2.94 6.54
CA ILE A 195 -9.36 -2.76 6.99
C ILE A 195 -9.33 -2.91 8.50
N HIS A 196 -8.42 -3.75 9.02
CA HIS A 196 -8.37 -4.15 10.43
C HIS A 196 -7.05 -3.77 11.11
N GLY A 197 -6.05 -3.40 10.32
CA GLY A 197 -4.74 -3.02 10.82
C GLY A 197 -3.76 -2.76 9.70
N TYR A 198 -2.55 -2.39 10.09
CA TYR A 198 -1.45 -2.14 9.17
C TYR A 198 -0.12 -2.58 9.79
N SER A 199 0.85 -2.87 8.93
CA SER A 199 2.27 -2.78 9.25
C SER A 199 2.93 -1.81 8.28
N TYR A 200 4.05 -1.25 8.72
CA TYR A 200 4.78 -0.23 7.97
C TYR A 200 6.25 -0.61 7.92
N ASP A 201 6.81 -0.64 6.71
CA ASP A 201 8.23 -0.79 6.47
C ASP A 201 8.78 0.51 5.86
N TYR A 202 9.76 1.09 6.55
CA TYR A 202 10.36 2.37 6.19
C TYR A 202 11.37 2.17 5.08
N GLN A 203 11.07 2.74 3.90
CA GLN A 203 11.92 2.66 2.72
C GLN A 203 12.63 3.99 2.41
N GLY A 204 12.37 5.03 3.20
CA GLY A 204 12.89 6.37 3.04
C GLY A 204 11.81 7.41 3.34
N GLU A 205 12.18 8.69 3.27
CA GLU A 205 11.21 9.79 3.49
C GLU A 205 10.14 9.80 2.39
N ASN A 206 10.54 9.54 1.15
CA ASN A 206 9.68 9.57 -0.03
C ASN A 206 9.13 8.19 -0.41
N ASP A 207 9.50 7.11 0.27
CA ASP A 207 9.13 5.74 -0.12
C ASP A 207 8.65 4.95 1.10
N ALA A 208 7.55 4.22 0.93
CA ALA A 208 6.92 3.46 2.00
C ALA A 208 6.44 2.10 1.47
N LEU A 209 6.50 1.07 2.32
CA LEU A 209 5.74 -0.16 2.10
C LEU A 209 4.75 -0.32 3.25
N VAL A 210 3.48 -0.12 2.95
CA VAL A 210 2.38 -0.33 3.90
C VAL A 210 1.75 -1.67 3.60
N VAL A 211 1.62 -2.57 4.58
CA VAL A 211 0.85 -3.80 4.43
C VAL A 211 -0.43 -3.66 5.22
N LEU A 212 -1.58 -3.71 4.56
CA LEU A 212 -2.87 -3.64 5.24
C LEU A 212 -3.38 -5.04 5.57
N ALA A 213 -3.84 -5.24 6.81
CA ALA A 213 -4.61 -6.41 7.19
C ALA A 213 -6.07 -6.19 6.79
N VAL A 214 -6.56 -6.95 5.80
CA VAL A 214 -7.88 -6.76 5.22
C VAL A 214 -8.73 -8.02 5.26
N SER A 215 -10.06 -7.88 5.21
CA SER A 215 -10.98 -8.98 4.99
C SER A 215 -12.04 -8.63 3.95
N MET A 216 -12.55 -9.66 3.27
CA MET A 216 -13.79 -9.52 2.50
C MET A 216 -14.98 -9.43 3.45
N PHE A 217 -16.04 -8.75 2.99
CA PHE A 217 -17.27 -8.58 3.78
C PHE A 217 -17.95 -9.91 4.13
N ASP A 218 -17.91 -10.89 3.22
CA ASP A 218 -18.55 -12.20 3.36
C ASP A 218 -17.67 -13.26 4.07
N HIS A 219 -16.40 -12.93 4.37
CA HIS A 219 -15.45 -13.81 5.07
C HIS A 219 -14.86 -13.12 6.31
N PRO A 220 -15.70 -12.71 7.29
CA PRO A 220 -15.22 -12.04 8.49
C PRO A 220 -14.27 -12.94 9.30
N GLY A 221 -13.18 -12.35 9.82
CA GLY A 221 -12.19 -13.04 10.63
C GLY A 221 -11.12 -13.81 9.85
N GLN A 222 -11.18 -13.82 8.51
CA GLN A 222 -10.08 -14.27 7.66
C GLN A 222 -9.34 -13.04 7.13
N TYR A 223 -8.11 -12.85 7.58
CA TYR A 223 -7.31 -11.68 7.24
C TYR A 223 -6.28 -12.01 6.17
N ILE A 224 -6.09 -11.08 5.24
CA ILE A 224 -5.07 -11.10 4.20
C ILE A 224 -4.18 -9.88 4.42
N GLY A 225 -2.87 -10.08 4.40
CA GLY A 225 -1.90 -9.00 4.32
C GLY A 225 -1.81 -8.55 2.87
N PHE A 226 -2.13 -7.29 2.60
CA PHE A 226 -2.10 -6.70 1.28
C PHE A 226 -0.97 -5.66 1.21
N PRO A 227 0.17 -5.96 0.58
CA PRO A 227 1.27 -5.01 0.43
C PRO A 227 0.92 -3.91 -0.57
N VAL A 228 1.16 -2.67 -0.17
CA VAL A 228 0.94 -1.45 -0.97
C VAL A 228 2.23 -0.64 -0.91
N PRO A 229 3.13 -0.77 -1.89
CA PRO A 229 4.28 0.11 -2.00
C PRO A 229 3.82 1.50 -2.49
N LEU A 230 4.32 2.55 -1.86
CA LEU A 230 4.02 3.94 -2.19
C LEU A 230 5.31 4.75 -2.37
N THR A 231 5.23 5.77 -3.21
CA THR A 231 6.25 6.80 -3.37
C THR A 231 5.61 8.18 -3.34
N TRP A 232 6.30 9.16 -2.77
CA TRP A 232 5.87 10.56 -2.80
C TRP A 232 6.19 11.15 -4.17
N ALA A 233 5.15 11.50 -4.92
CA ALA A 233 5.28 12.06 -6.26
C ALA A 233 4.14 13.04 -6.55
N ASP A 234 4.46 14.12 -7.25
CA ASP A 234 3.49 15.14 -7.67
C ASP A 234 2.66 15.74 -6.51
N GLY A 235 3.27 15.81 -5.31
CA GLY A 235 2.63 16.35 -4.10
C GLY A 235 1.61 15.42 -3.46
N ASP A 236 1.70 14.11 -3.67
CA ASP A 236 0.85 13.13 -2.99
C ASP A 236 1.55 11.77 -2.87
N TRP A 237 1.01 10.89 -2.03
CA TRP A 237 1.43 9.49 -2.02
C TRP A 237 0.83 8.74 -3.22
N LYS A 238 1.69 8.21 -4.07
CA LYS A 238 1.32 7.41 -5.25
C LYS A 238 1.65 5.95 -5.03
N VAL A 239 0.71 5.08 -5.33
CA VAL A 239 0.95 3.63 -5.29
C VAL A 239 1.85 3.23 -6.45
N VAL A 240 2.87 2.43 -6.16
CA VAL A 240 3.80 1.90 -7.17
C VAL A 240 3.30 0.53 -7.60
N VAL A 241 3.12 0.31 -8.90
CA VAL A 241 2.79 -1.02 -9.41
C VAL A 241 3.97 -1.96 -9.13
N PRO A 242 3.80 -3.19 -8.61
CA PRO A 242 4.91 -4.12 -8.48
C PRO A 242 5.51 -4.52 -9.84
N ALA A 243 6.81 -4.83 -9.89
CA ALA A 243 7.49 -5.19 -11.14
C ALA A 243 6.90 -6.44 -11.82
N THR A 244 6.36 -7.36 -11.01
CA THR A 244 5.74 -8.62 -11.46
C THR A 244 4.24 -8.51 -11.69
N TYR A 245 3.63 -7.34 -11.43
CA TYR A 245 2.18 -7.14 -11.31
C TYR A 245 1.51 -8.00 -10.22
N ALA A 246 2.28 -8.68 -9.38
CA ALA A 246 1.77 -9.39 -8.21
C ALA A 246 2.02 -8.54 -6.96
N TRP A 247 0.96 -8.26 -6.20
CA TRP A 247 1.03 -7.43 -4.99
C TRP A 247 1.67 -8.18 -3.80
N GLY A 248 1.66 -9.51 -3.84
CA GLY A 248 2.32 -10.33 -2.82
C GLY A 248 1.44 -10.55 -1.60
N GLU A 249 0.14 -10.67 -1.82
CA GLU A 249 -0.86 -10.92 -0.80
C GLU A 249 -0.61 -12.26 -0.09
N TYR A 250 -0.86 -12.32 1.21
CA TYR A 250 -0.66 -13.54 2.00
C TYR A 250 -1.70 -13.68 3.13
N PRO A 251 -2.07 -14.92 3.53
CA PRO A 251 -2.96 -15.12 4.67
C PRO A 251 -2.26 -14.69 5.97
N ILE A 252 -2.96 -13.92 6.80
CA ILE A 252 -2.52 -13.58 8.16
C ILE A 252 -3.10 -14.62 9.12
N THR A 253 -2.23 -15.29 9.86
CA THR A 253 -2.63 -16.27 10.88
C THR A 253 -2.91 -15.59 12.21
N SER A 254 -2.14 -14.54 12.53
CA SER A 254 -2.38 -13.72 13.72
C SER A 254 -1.78 -12.33 13.57
N MET A 255 -2.64 -11.30 13.49
CA MET A 255 -2.20 -9.90 13.42
C MET A 255 -1.23 -9.52 14.56
N GLU A 256 -1.52 -9.98 15.78
CA GLU A 256 -0.68 -9.68 16.96
C GLU A 256 0.71 -10.30 16.86
N HIS A 257 0.82 -11.60 16.53
CA HIS A 257 2.11 -12.27 16.44
C HIS A 257 2.93 -11.84 15.21
N GLU A 258 2.26 -11.35 14.17
CA GLU A 258 2.88 -10.84 12.94
C GLU A 258 3.20 -9.34 13.01
N GLY A 259 2.98 -8.69 14.17
CA GLY A 259 3.40 -7.31 14.41
C GLY A 259 2.53 -6.24 13.74
N TYR A 260 1.29 -6.56 13.40
CA TYR A 260 0.34 -5.57 12.89
C TYR A 260 -0.16 -4.66 14.01
N VAL A 261 -0.17 -3.36 13.72
CA VAL A 261 -0.90 -2.37 14.51
C VAL A 261 -2.37 -2.47 14.15
N ARG A 262 -3.25 -2.61 15.15
CA ARG A 262 -4.69 -2.62 14.89
C ARG A 262 -5.15 -1.25 14.42
N TRP A 263 -6.10 -1.25 13.50
CA TRP A 263 -6.79 -0.02 13.11
C TRP A 263 -7.58 0.50 14.31
N GLY A 264 -7.51 1.80 14.58
CA GLY A 264 -8.30 2.43 15.65
C GLY A 264 -9.80 2.38 15.33
N GLU A 265 -10.62 2.10 16.34
CA GLU A 265 -12.09 2.23 16.29
C GLU A 265 -12.55 3.55 16.90
#